data_AF-A0A1Q3DGA1-F1
#
_entry.id   AF-A0A1Q3DGA1-F1
#
_cell.length_a   1.000
_cell.length_b   1.000
_cell.length_c   1.000
_cell.angle_alpha   90.00
_cell.angle_beta   90.00
_cell.angle_gamma   90.00
#
_symmetry.space_group_name_H-M   'P 1'
#
loop_
_entity.id
_entity.type
_entity.pdbx_description
1 polymer ?
#
loop_
_entity_poly.entity_id
_entity_poly.type
_entity_poly.pdbx_seq_one_letter_code
_entity_poly.pdbx_strand_id
1 'polypeptide(L)'
;QRILNVQYSIPDYVHISPECRHLISRIFVADPAKRISIPEIRNHEWFLKNLPADLMVESTMNDQFEEPDQPMQSVDDIMQIISEATIPAIGTQSLNQYLTGSLEIDDEMEDDLETDPDLDIDSSGEIIYAM
;
A
#
# COMPACT_ATOMS: atom_id res chain seq x y z
N GLN A 1 -17.57 -2.20 -19.07
CA GLN A 1 -18.40 -2.86 -18.03
C GLN A 1 -18.13 -4.38 -17.89
N ARG A 2 -16.92 -4.88 -18.19
CA ARG A 2 -16.66 -6.34 -18.22
C ARG A 2 -16.65 -6.98 -16.83
N ILE A 3 -16.14 -6.27 -15.82
CA ILE A 3 -16.05 -6.75 -14.43
C ILE A 3 -17.45 -6.89 -13.80
N LEU A 4 -18.30 -5.86 -13.96
CA LEU A 4 -19.66 -5.84 -13.43
C LEU A 4 -20.54 -6.97 -14.01
N ASN A 5 -20.31 -7.32 -15.27
CA ASN A 5 -21.04 -8.38 -15.97
C ASN A 5 -20.33 -9.74 -15.91
N VAL A 6 -19.20 -9.86 -15.21
CA VAL A 6 -18.42 -11.10 -15.08
C VAL A 6 -18.09 -11.70 -16.46
N GLN A 7 -17.71 -10.85 -17.41
CA GLN A 7 -17.39 -11.27 -18.78
C GLN A 7 -15.91 -11.62 -18.89
N TYR A 8 -15.61 -12.91 -18.67
CA TYR A 8 -14.28 -13.49 -18.86
C TYR A 8 -14.35 -14.71 -19.79
N SER A 9 -13.25 -14.96 -20.50
CA SER A 9 -13.06 -16.13 -21.35
C SER A 9 -11.62 -16.57 -21.21
N ILE A 10 -11.41 -17.87 -20.99
CA ILE A 10 -10.07 -18.46 -21.01
C ILE A 10 -9.74 -18.73 -22.48
N PRO A 11 -8.65 -18.17 -23.02
CA PRO A 11 -8.28 -18.39 -24.42
C PRO A 11 -7.98 -19.86 -24.72
N ASP A 12 -8.29 -20.31 -25.95
CA ASP A 12 -8.16 -21.73 -26.34
C ASP A 12 -6.72 -22.26 -26.32
N TYR A 13 -5.74 -21.37 -26.41
CA TYR A 13 -4.31 -21.71 -26.30
C TYR A 13 -3.87 -21.99 -24.86
N VAL A 14 -4.69 -21.67 -23.86
CA VAL A 14 -4.38 -21.92 -22.44
C VAL A 14 -5.11 -23.18 -21.99
N HIS A 15 -4.37 -24.28 -21.86
CA HIS A 15 -4.90 -25.52 -21.34
C HIS A 15 -4.85 -25.52 -19.81
N ILE A 16 -6.00 -25.25 -19.19
CA ILE A 16 -6.18 -25.39 -17.74
C ILE A 16 -6.92 -26.69 -17.42
N SER A 17 -6.67 -27.24 -16.23
CA SER A 17 -7.41 -28.40 -15.76
C SER A 17 -8.89 -28.07 -15.52
N PRO A 18 -9.82 -29.04 -15.61
CA PRO A 18 -11.23 -28.78 -15.36
C PRO A 18 -11.49 -28.27 -13.94
N GLU A 19 -10.71 -28.71 -12.96
CA GLU A 19 -10.77 -28.26 -11.57
C GLU A 19 -10.32 -26.80 -11.45
N CYS A 20 -9.29 -26.38 -12.20
CA CYS A 20 -8.86 -24.98 -12.25
C CYS A 20 -9.97 -24.09 -12.82
N ARG A 21 -10.59 -24.51 -13.92
CA ARG A 21 -11.71 -23.80 -14.54
C ARG A 21 -12.90 -23.68 -13.58
N HIS A 22 -13.20 -24.76 -12.86
CA HIS A 22 -14.25 -24.78 -11.85
C HIS A 22 -13.95 -23.76 -10.72
N LEU A 23 -12.74 -23.75 -10.19
CA LEU A 23 -12.34 -22.80 -9.15
C LEU A 23 -12.48 -21.35 -9.63
N ILE A 24 -11.98 -21.02 -10.82
CA ILE A 24 -12.09 -19.66 -11.41
C ILE A 24 -13.56 -19.23 -11.53
N SER A 25 -14.45 -20.13 -11.97
CA SER A 25 -15.89 -19.83 -12.09
C SER A 25 -16.58 -19.55 -10.76
N ARG A 26 -16.07 -20.12 -9.66
CA ARG A 26 -16.60 -19.93 -8.31
C ARG A 26 -16.06 -18.66 -7.64
N ILE A 27 -14.88 -18.19 -8.08
CA ILE A 27 -14.27 -16.92 -7.63
C ILE A 27 -14.86 -15.73 -8.39
N PHE A 28 -14.96 -15.82 -9.71
CA PHE A 28 -15.54 -14.77 -10.55
C PHE A 28 -17.07 -14.87 -10.54
N VAL A 29 -17.66 -14.52 -9.41
CA VAL A 29 -19.11 -14.38 -9.21
C VAL A 29 -19.41 -12.93 -8.79
N ALA A 30 -20.37 -12.29 -9.46
CA ALA A 30 -20.77 -10.90 -9.18
C ALA A 30 -21.31 -10.74 -7.76
N ASP A 31 -22.10 -11.72 -7.32
CA ASP A 31 -22.70 -11.77 -5.99
C ASP A 31 -21.66 -12.26 -4.96
N PRO A 32 -21.21 -11.41 -4.02
CA PRO A 32 -20.24 -11.80 -3.00
C PRO A 32 -20.77 -12.87 -2.06
N ALA A 33 -22.09 -12.97 -1.83
CA ALA A 33 -22.66 -13.99 -0.95
C ALA A 33 -22.63 -15.39 -1.57
N LYS A 34 -22.52 -15.49 -2.90
CA LYS A 34 -22.40 -16.74 -3.64
C LYS A 34 -20.97 -17.06 -4.06
N ARG A 35 -20.04 -16.14 -3.83
CA ARG A 35 -18.62 -16.32 -4.12
C ARG A 35 -18.05 -17.35 -3.16
N ILE A 36 -17.21 -18.23 -3.68
CA ILE A 36 -16.50 -19.21 -2.86
C ILE A 36 -15.65 -18.52 -1.77
N SER A 37 -15.74 -19.03 -0.55
CA SER A 37 -15.01 -18.55 0.62
C SER A 37 -13.59 -19.13 0.69
N ILE A 38 -12.70 -18.50 1.45
CA ILE A 38 -11.32 -19.00 1.65
C ILE A 38 -11.30 -20.45 2.18
N PRO A 39 -12.10 -20.85 3.19
CA PRO A 39 -12.15 -22.24 3.64
C PRO A 39 -12.58 -23.21 2.53
N GLU A 40 -13.52 -22.83 1.67
CA GLU A 40 -13.94 -23.65 0.54
C GLU A 40 -12.86 -23.75 -0.55
N ILE A 41 -12.08 -22.68 -0.78
CA ILE A 41 -10.91 -22.70 -1.68
C ILE A 41 -9.85 -23.65 -1.12
N ARG A 42 -9.55 -23.58 0.18
CA ARG A 42 -8.56 -24.46 0.84
C ARG A 42 -8.92 -25.94 0.72
N ASN A 43 -10.21 -26.26 0.67
CA ASN A 43 -10.72 -27.62 0.48
C ASN A 43 -10.93 -28.00 -0.99
N HIS A 44 -10.66 -27.11 -1.94
CA HIS A 44 -10.89 -27.38 -3.36
C HIS A 44 -9.81 -28.30 -3.93
N GLU A 45 -10.19 -29.29 -4.75
CA GLU A 45 -9.26 -30.29 -5.30
C GLU A 45 -8.07 -29.68 -6.05
N TRP A 46 -8.31 -28.61 -6.81
CA TRP A 46 -7.23 -27.87 -7.48
C TRP A 46 -6.22 -27.24 -6.50
N PHE A 47 -6.68 -26.76 -5.34
CA PHE A 47 -5.82 -26.14 -4.33
C PHE A 47 -5.03 -27.19 -3.54
N LEU A 48 -5.66 -28.34 -3.25
CA LEU A 48 -5.02 -29.45 -2.54
C LEU A 48 -4.00 -30.20 -3.41
N LYS A 49 -4.12 -30.12 -4.74
CA LYS A 49 -3.23 -30.80 -5.68
C LYS A 49 -1.83 -30.18 -5.65
N ASN A 50 -0.87 -30.93 -5.10
CA ASN A 50 0.53 -30.52 -4.90
C ASN A 50 0.73 -29.38 -3.88
N LEU A 51 -0.18 -29.24 -2.90
CA LEU A 51 0.03 -28.28 -1.83
C LEU A 51 1.17 -28.75 -0.91
N PRO A 52 2.25 -27.97 -0.73
CA PRO A 52 3.30 -28.29 0.23
C PRO A 52 2.73 -28.35 1.65
N ALA A 53 3.18 -29.33 2.44
CA ALA A 53 2.72 -29.53 3.82
C ALA A 53 2.92 -28.28 4.69
N ASP A 54 3.98 -27.51 4.45
CA ASP A 54 4.30 -26.27 5.18
C ASP A 54 3.20 -25.21 5.05
N LEU A 55 2.50 -25.17 3.91
CA LEU A 55 1.39 -24.22 3.67
C LEU A 55 0.04 -24.73 4.19
N MET A 56 -0.06 -26.01 4.57
CA MET A 56 -1.28 -26.57 5.17
C MET A 56 -1.44 -26.14 6.63
N VAL A 57 -0.35 -25.67 7.27
CA VAL A 57 -0.26 -25.41 8.71
C VAL A 57 -0.27 -23.90 8.99
N GLU A 58 -1.32 -23.20 8.54
CA GLU A 58 -1.48 -21.76 8.80
C GLU A 58 -1.79 -21.43 10.27
N SER A 59 -2.11 -22.42 11.10
CA SER A 59 -2.67 -22.19 12.44
C SER A 59 -1.76 -22.51 13.62
N THR A 60 -0.55 -23.05 13.42
CA THR A 60 0.36 -23.35 14.55
C THR A 60 1.75 -22.75 14.43
N MET A 61 2.14 -22.19 13.27
CA MET A 61 3.46 -21.56 13.10
C MET A 61 3.42 -20.03 13.18
N ASN A 62 2.24 -19.41 13.12
CA ASN A 62 2.11 -17.96 13.11
C ASN A 62 2.45 -17.29 14.46
N ASP A 63 2.52 -18.07 15.54
CA ASP A 63 2.92 -17.58 16.87
C ASP A 63 4.43 -17.69 17.15
N GLN A 64 5.22 -18.29 16.25
CA GLN A 64 6.68 -18.47 16.43
C GLN A 64 7.53 -18.12 15.20
N PHE A 65 6.96 -17.44 14.20
CA PHE A 65 7.77 -16.94 13.10
C PHE A 65 8.55 -15.71 13.56
N GLU A 66 9.82 -15.92 13.90
CA GLU A 66 10.82 -14.87 14.08
C GLU A 66 11.47 -14.60 12.72
N GLU A 67 11.25 -13.42 12.15
CA GLU A 67 11.92 -12.99 10.93
C GLU A 67 13.40 -12.70 11.27
N PRO A 68 14.37 -13.50 10.77
CA PRO A 68 15.75 -13.47 11.27
C PRO A 68 16.46 -12.14 10.98
N ASP A 69 15.99 -11.39 9.98
CA ASP A 69 16.61 -10.16 9.51
C ASP A 69 15.90 -8.88 10.04
N GLN A 70 14.82 -9.01 10.82
CA GLN A 70 14.11 -7.86 11.39
C GLN A 70 13.92 -7.99 12.90
N PRO A 71 14.30 -6.96 13.70
CA PRO A 71 14.00 -6.97 15.12
C PRO A 71 12.48 -6.90 15.32
N MET A 72 11.88 -7.96 15.85
CA MET A 72 10.48 -7.94 16.26
C MET A 72 10.31 -6.93 17.41
N GLN A 73 9.49 -5.89 17.20
CA GLN A 73 9.20 -4.89 18.23
C GLN A 73 7.99 -5.32 19.06
N SER A 74 7.99 -5.00 20.36
CA SER A 74 6.82 -5.22 21.20
C SER A 74 5.65 -4.31 20.77
N VAL A 75 4.42 -4.72 21.06
CA VAL A 75 3.23 -3.90 20.77
C VAL A 75 3.34 -2.54 21.48
N ASP A 76 3.90 -2.50 22.69
CA ASP A 76 4.12 -1.28 23.46
C ASP A 76 5.11 -0.33 22.76
N ASP A 77 6.24 -0.85 22.27
CA ASP A 77 7.24 -0.05 21.54
C ASP A 77 6.67 0.51 20.23
N ILE A 78 5.89 -0.30 19.49
CA ILE A 78 5.22 0.12 18.27
C ILE A 78 4.25 1.27 18.57
N MET A 79 3.43 1.13 19.61
CA MET A 79 2.47 2.16 20.00
C MET A 79 3.15 3.43 20.50
N GLN A 80 4.29 3.31 21.19
CA GLN A 80 5.09 4.45 21.61
C GLN A 80 5.61 5.25 20.40
N ILE A 81 6.20 4.57 19.41
CA ILE A 81 6.70 5.23 18.19
C ILE A 81 5.57 5.95 17.43
N ILE A 82 4.39 5.30 17.30
CA ILE A 82 3.22 5.93 16.65
C ILE A 82 2.77 7.19 17.41
N SER A 83 2.77 7.14 18.75
CA SER A 83 2.40 8.29 19.58
C SER A 83 3.41 9.44 19.45
N GLU A 84 4.70 9.14 19.39
CA GLU A 84 5.77 10.12 19.21
C GLU A 84 5.72 10.76 17.81
N ALA A 85 5.45 9.96 16.77
CA ALA A 85 5.31 10.44 15.39
C ALA A 85 4.11 11.38 15.19
N THR A 86 3.17 11.43 16.14
CA THR A 86 2.05 12.39 16.13
C THR A 86 2.48 13.79 16.61
N ILE A 87 3.64 13.90 17.24
CA ILE A 87 4.16 15.17 17.75
C ILE A 87 4.86 15.91 16.60
N PRO A 88 4.39 17.10 16.20
CA PRO A 88 5.07 17.88 15.16
C PRO A 88 6.43 18.38 15.66
N ALA A 89 7.42 18.47 14.76
CA ALA A 89 8.74 18.99 15.10
C ALA A 89 8.63 20.41 15.70
N ILE A 90 9.30 20.62 16.84
CA ILE A 90 9.42 21.91 17.53
C ILE A 90 10.13 22.88 16.57
N GLY A 91 9.34 23.77 15.98
CA GLY A 91 9.82 24.73 14.96
C GLY A 91 8.88 24.89 13.76
N THR A 92 7.98 23.93 13.51
CA THR A 92 6.99 24.03 12.41
C THR A 92 5.87 25.05 12.66
N GLN A 93 5.70 25.52 13.91
CA GLN A 93 4.78 26.62 14.22
C GLN A 93 5.27 27.96 13.66
N SER A 94 6.58 28.13 13.42
CA SER A 94 7.10 29.36 12.80
C SER A 94 6.70 29.44 11.31
N LEU A 95 6.74 28.32 10.58
CA LEU A 95 6.45 28.32 9.14
C LEU A 95 4.94 28.38 8.82
N ASN A 96 4.08 27.88 9.71
CA ASN A 96 2.62 27.96 9.52
C ASN A 96 2.05 29.36 9.80
N GLN A 97 2.73 30.19 10.60
CA GLN A 97 2.27 31.56 10.88
C GLN A 97 2.41 32.49 9.66
N TYR A 98 3.36 32.21 8.75
CA TYR A 98 3.57 33.00 7.53
C TYR A 98 2.70 32.57 6.34
N LEU A 99 2.08 31.39 6.37
CA LEU A 99 1.23 30.92 5.25
C LEU A 99 -0.27 31.17 5.47
N THR A 100 -0.72 31.48 6.69
CA THR A 100 -2.14 31.71 7.00
C THR A 100 -2.49 33.15 7.38
N GLY A 101 -1.53 34.09 7.33
CA GLY A 101 -1.67 35.43 7.91
C GLY A 101 -1.34 36.63 7.02
N SER A 102 -1.03 36.45 5.74
CA SER A 102 -0.70 37.58 4.83
C SER A 102 -1.63 37.67 3.62
N LEU A 103 -2.93 37.75 3.89
CA LEU A 103 -3.93 38.31 2.97
C LEU A 103 -4.71 39.41 3.72
N GLU A 104 -3.98 40.38 4.28
CA GLU A 104 -4.50 41.74 4.36
C GLU A 104 -4.06 42.43 3.06
N ILE A 105 -4.98 42.41 2.10
CA ILE A 105 -4.89 43.16 0.85
C ILE A 105 -4.98 44.64 1.26
N ASP A 106 -3.83 45.29 1.41
CA ASP A 106 -3.78 46.75 1.33
C ASP A 106 -3.59 47.09 -0.15
N ASP A 107 -4.69 47.55 -0.76
CA ASP A 107 -4.75 48.00 -2.14
C ASP A 107 -3.97 49.32 -2.30
N GLU A 108 -2.64 49.26 -2.33
CA GLU A 108 -1.81 50.38 -2.77
C GLU A 108 -0.77 49.92 -3.80
N MET A 109 -1.17 50.08 -5.07
CA MET A 109 -0.39 50.49 -6.26
C MET A 109 1.07 50.00 -6.33
N GLU A 110 1.33 49.04 -7.23
CA GLU A 110 1.91 49.30 -8.56
C GLU A 110 3.45 49.38 -8.49
N ASP A 111 4.12 48.28 -8.87
CA ASP A 111 5.16 48.38 -9.91
C ASP A 111 5.62 46.99 -10.40
N ASP A 112 5.36 46.83 -11.69
CA ASP A 112 5.95 45.95 -12.69
C ASP A 112 7.37 45.44 -12.41
N LEU A 113 7.59 44.12 -12.45
CA LEU A 113 8.80 43.49 -12.99
C LEU A 113 8.48 42.07 -13.50
N GLU A 114 8.11 41.96 -14.78
CA GLU A 114 8.30 40.72 -15.55
C GLU A 114 9.81 40.39 -15.63
N THR A 115 10.28 39.20 -15.22
CA THR A 115 11.52 38.61 -15.76
C THR A 115 11.61 37.07 -15.55
N ASP A 116 11.31 36.36 -16.64
CA ASP A 116 11.92 35.13 -17.21
C ASP A 116 11.86 33.72 -16.53
N PRO A 117 11.62 32.62 -17.29
CA PRO A 117 11.41 31.26 -16.80
C PRO A 117 12.64 30.36 -17.06
N ASP A 118 13.79 30.64 -16.44
CA ASP A 118 14.96 29.73 -16.48
C ASP A 118 15.60 29.63 -15.09
N LEU A 119 15.11 28.71 -14.26
CA LEU A 119 15.85 28.21 -13.11
C LEU A 119 16.23 26.75 -13.36
N ASP A 120 17.40 26.57 -13.98
CA ASP A 120 18.20 25.36 -13.84
C ASP A 120 18.51 25.16 -12.35
N ILE A 121 17.78 24.24 -11.72
CA ILE A 121 18.08 23.78 -10.36
C ILE A 121 19.24 22.78 -10.46
N ASP A 122 20.46 23.31 -10.63
CA ASP A 122 21.67 22.63 -10.18
C ASP A 122 22.27 23.44 -9.03
N SER A 123 21.79 23.14 -7.82
CA SER A 123 22.33 23.65 -6.56
C SER A 123 21.79 22.75 -5.44
N SER A 124 22.58 22.02 -4.67
CA SER A 124 24.03 21.88 -4.57
C SER A 124 24.25 20.68 -3.66
N GLY A 125 25.14 19.77 -4.06
CA GLY A 125 25.54 18.65 -3.22
C GLY A 125 26.28 19.11 -1.98
N GLU A 126 25.90 18.56 -0.82
CA GLU A 126 26.75 18.54 0.37
C GLU A 126 26.71 17.14 0.97
N ILE A 127 27.88 16.49 0.98
CA ILE A 127 28.12 15.10 1.42
C ILE A 127 28.37 15.11 2.93
N ILE A 128 27.70 14.21 3.64
CA ILE A 128 27.87 14.02 5.09
C ILE A 128 29.15 13.23 5.38
N TYR A 129 30.04 13.79 6.21
CA TYR A 129 31.08 13.01 6.88
C TYR A 129 30.59 12.54 8.25
N ALA A 130 30.57 11.23 8.45
CA ALA A 130 30.53 10.65 9.79
C ALA A 130 31.95 10.66 10.39
N MET A 131 32.05 10.92 11.69
CA MET A 131 33.30 10.78 12.46
C MET A 131 33.76 9.33 12.54
#